data_AF-A0A952C3N2-F1
#
_entry.id   AF-A0A952C3N2-F1
#
_cell.length_a   1.000
_cell.length_b   1.000
_cell.length_c   1.000
_cell.angle_alpha   90.00
_cell.angle_beta   90.00
_cell.angle_gamma   90.00
#
_symmetry.space_group_name_H-M   'P 1'
#
loop_
_entity.id
_entity.type
_entity.pdbx_description
1 polymer ?
#
loop_
_entity_poly.entity_id
_entity_poly.type
_entity_poly.pdbx_seq_one_letter_code
_entity_poly.pdbx_strand_id
1 'polypeptide(L)'
;MLTQFHVDLSDGHPGEEYHLVAGGKRYPLVEHSDETRAKVRGQAPHLMAVPDHKLTHFTGDPVTIPSDAVTRVHLKHTLNTFPDASPQHGVGHVAIHVPPHPEHLARLVAAGDVHHHHVDYVSTAKALIFHHPDRINNDPDVTRIFYDYRD
;
A
#
# COMPACT_ATOMS: atom_id res chain seq x y z
N MET A 1 -2.19 -2.73 -13.31
CA MET A 1 -3.47 -2.19 -12.81
C MET A 1 -3.23 -0.91 -12.02
N LEU A 2 -4.12 0.07 -12.10
CA LEU A 2 -4.09 1.25 -11.24
C LEU A 2 -4.75 0.93 -9.88
N THR A 3 -4.04 1.20 -8.79
CA THR A 3 -4.51 1.01 -7.42
C THR A 3 -4.31 2.27 -6.61
N GLN A 4 -5.37 2.79 -5.99
CA GLN A 4 -5.24 3.80 -4.95
C GLN A 4 -5.14 3.10 -3.60
N PHE A 5 -4.07 3.40 -2.87
CA PHE A 5 -3.88 2.88 -1.52
C PHE A 5 -4.40 3.90 -0.52
N HIS A 6 -5.17 3.42 0.44
CA HIS A 6 -5.65 4.19 1.59
C HIS A 6 -5.02 3.60 2.84
N VAL A 7 -4.59 4.43 3.78
CA VAL A 7 -3.79 3.95 4.91
C VAL A 7 -4.28 4.52 6.24
N ASP A 8 -4.14 3.68 7.26
CA ASP A 8 -4.16 4.09 8.66
C ASP A 8 -2.77 4.65 9.03
N LEU A 9 -2.73 5.90 9.49
CA LEU A 9 -1.58 6.59 10.06
C LEU A 9 -2.03 7.34 11.31
N SER A 10 -3.00 6.78 12.03
CA SER A 10 -3.54 7.38 13.27
C SER A 10 -2.52 7.53 14.39
N ASP A 11 -1.46 6.74 14.33
CA ASP A 11 -0.29 6.76 15.20
C ASP A 11 0.93 7.41 14.53
N GLY A 12 0.73 8.09 13.40
CA GLY A 12 1.78 8.78 12.68
C GLY A 12 2.51 9.80 13.54
N HIS A 13 3.83 9.82 13.41
CA HIS A 13 4.73 10.82 13.97
C HIS A 13 4.49 12.21 13.33
N PRO A 14 4.19 13.24 14.14
CA PRO A 14 4.07 14.61 13.68
C PRO A 14 5.39 15.14 13.09
N GLY A 15 5.31 15.92 12.01
CA GLY A 15 6.49 16.51 11.37
C GLY A 15 7.23 15.59 10.40
N GLU A 16 6.74 14.37 10.19
CA GLU A 16 7.28 13.45 9.20
C GLU A 16 6.47 13.42 7.90
N GLU A 17 7.16 13.15 6.80
CA GLU A 17 6.55 12.91 5.48
C GLU A 17 6.39 11.42 5.24
N TYR A 18 5.20 11.01 4.80
CA TYR A 18 4.85 9.61 4.60
C TYR A 18 4.78 9.26 3.11
N HIS A 19 5.25 8.06 2.77
CA HIS A 19 5.19 7.54 1.42
C HIS A 19 4.94 6.04 1.39
N LEU A 20 4.16 5.61 0.40
CA LEU A 20 4.05 4.21 0.01
C LEU A 20 5.24 3.86 -0.89
N VAL A 21 5.88 2.72 -0.61
CA VAL A 21 6.89 2.12 -1.47
C VAL A 21 6.28 0.89 -2.15
N ALA A 22 6.23 0.92 -3.47
CA ALA A 22 5.74 -0.19 -4.29
C ALA A 22 6.57 -0.28 -5.58
N GLY A 23 6.99 -1.49 -5.96
CA GLY A 23 7.76 -1.71 -7.20
C GLY A 23 9.04 -0.87 -7.30
N GLY A 24 9.72 -0.60 -6.17
CA GLY A 24 10.94 0.22 -6.11
C GLY A 24 10.71 1.73 -6.22
N LYS A 25 9.46 2.20 -6.30
CA LYS A 25 9.11 3.64 -6.38
C LYS A 25 8.46 4.11 -5.08
N ARG A 26 8.57 5.41 -4.81
CA ARG A 26 7.94 6.10 -3.67
C ARG A 26 6.76 6.93 -4.16
N TYR A 27 5.65 6.85 -3.44
CA TYR A 27 4.42 7.56 -3.73
C TYR A 27 4.02 8.36 -2.49
N PRO A 28 3.94 9.70 -2.56
CA PRO A 28 3.58 10.51 -1.41
C PRO A 28 2.17 10.18 -0.94
N LEU A 29 2.00 10.16 0.38
CA LEU A 29 0.71 9.99 1.03
C LEU A 29 0.14 11.36 1.38
N VAL A 30 -1.13 11.55 1.06
CA VAL A 30 -1.88 12.78 1.27
C VAL A 30 -2.97 12.51 2.29
N GLU A 31 -3.15 13.43 3.23
CA GLU A 31 -4.18 13.31 4.25
C GLU A 31 -5.58 13.34 3.62
N HIS A 32 -6.48 12.51 4.14
CA HIS A 32 -7.88 12.53 3.79
C HIS A 32 -8.59 13.70 4.50
N SER A 33 -9.25 14.56 3.73
CA SER A 33 -10.34 15.41 4.21
C SER A 33 -11.67 14.65 4.25
N ASP A 34 -12.67 15.18 4.95
CA ASP A 34 -14.04 14.62 4.97
C ASP A 34 -14.61 14.45 3.55
N GLU A 35 -14.34 15.40 2.67
CA GLU A 35 -14.75 15.37 1.26
C GLU A 35 -14.10 14.19 0.52
N THR A 36 -12.80 13.99 0.70
CA THR A 36 -12.08 12.88 0.07
C THR A 36 -12.51 11.52 0.63
N ARG A 37 -12.83 11.42 1.93
CA ARG A 37 -13.40 10.20 2.53
C ARG A 37 -14.78 9.89 1.96
N ALA A 38 -15.66 10.88 1.84
CA ALA A 38 -16.98 10.71 1.27
C ALA A 38 -16.90 10.26 -0.20
N LYS A 39 -16.02 10.90 -0.99
CA LYS A 39 -15.78 10.53 -2.39
C LYS A 39 -15.31 9.08 -2.51
N VAL A 40 -14.28 8.68 -1.78
CA VAL A 40 -13.73 7.32 -1.93
C VAL A 40 -14.72 6.26 -1.45
N ARG A 41 -15.52 6.53 -0.41
CA ARG A 41 -16.58 5.59 0.03
C ARG A 41 -17.66 5.39 -1.02
N GLY A 42 -17.94 6.41 -1.84
CA GLY A 42 -18.83 6.29 -3.00
C GLY A 42 -18.25 5.43 -4.13
N GLN A 43 -16.93 5.44 -4.30
CA GLN A 43 -16.21 4.68 -5.32
C GLN A 43 -15.88 3.24 -4.89
N ALA A 44 -15.66 3.04 -3.59
CA ALA A 44 -15.24 1.80 -2.98
C ALA A 44 -16.10 1.52 -1.74
N PRO A 45 -17.30 0.93 -1.91
CA PRO A 45 -18.25 0.73 -0.81
C PRO A 45 -17.71 -0.09 0.37
N HIS A 46 -16.72 -0.96 0.14
CA HIS A 46 -16.06 -1.70 1.23
C HIS A 46 -15.34 -0.79 2.24
N LEU A 47 -14.98 0.44 1.85
CA LEU A 47 -14.37 1.43 2.74
C LEU A 47 -15.39 2.13 3.64
N MET A 48 -16.70 1.94 3.45
CA MET A 48 -17.72 2.48 4.35
C MET A 48 -17.60 1.92 5.77
N ALA A 49 -17.12 0.69 5.91
CA ALA A 49 -16.93 0.04 7.21
C ALA A 49 -15.66 0.51 7.94
N VAL A 50 -14.76 1.23 7.26
CA VAL A 50 -13.51 1.73 7.86
C VAL A 50 -13.80 3.05 8.58
N PRO A 51 -13.53 3.17 9.90
CA PRO A 51 -13.71 4.41 10.63
C PRO A 51 -12.83 5.55 10.10
N ASP A 52 -13.27 6.80 10.21
CA ASP A 52 -12.51 7.97 9.71
C ASP A 52 -11.10 8.07 10.30
N HIS A 53 -10.96 7.79 11.60
CA HIS A 53 -9.67 7.77 12.29
C HIS A 53 -8.74 6.65 11.82
N LYS A 54 -9.18 5.72 10.95
CA LYS A 54 -8.34 4.68 10.31
C LYS A 54 -8.25 4.83 8.80
N LEU A 55 -8.99 5.78 8.21
CA LEU A 55 -8.95 6.15 6.80
C LEU A 55 -8.31 7.53 6.71
N THR A 56 -7.02 7.58 7.06
CA THR A 56 -6.34 8.83 7.39
C THR A 56 -5.62 9.45 6.20
N HIS A 57 -5.00 8.65 5.33
CA HIS A 57 -4.25 9.13 4.18
C HIS A 57 -4.47 8.22 2.97
N PHE A 58 -4.05 8.70 1.80
CA PHE A 58 -4.10 7.94 0.55
C PHE A 58 -2.95 8.32 -0.38
N THR A 59 -2.64 7.47 -1.36
CA THR A 59 -1.71 7.83 -2.43
C THR A 59 -2.33 8.89 -3.32
N GLY A 60 -1.68 10.06 -3.43
CA GLY A 60 -2.21 11.22 -4.16
C GLY A 60 -2.63 10.87 -5.59
N ASP A 61 -1.80 10.09 -6.28
CA ASP A 61 -2.12 9.47 -7.57
C ASP A 61 -2.31 7.95 -7.43
N PRO A 62 -3.13 7.31 -8.29
CA PRO A 62 -3.19 5.87 -8.40
C PRO A 62 -1.83 5.26 -8.78
N VAL A 63 -1.47 4.19 -8.07
CA VAL A 63 -0.20 3.46 -8.23
C VAL A 63 -0.37 2.32 -9.24
N THR A 64 0.52 2.26 -10.22
CA THR A 64 0.59 1.11 -11.13
C THR A 64 1.21 -0.09 -10.42
N ILE A 65 0.40 -1.11 -10.14
CA ILE A 65 0.80 -2.39 -9.55
C ILE A 65 0.63 -3.51 -10.58
N PRO A 66 1.50 -4.53 -10.62
CA PRO A 66 1.29 -5.73 -11.45
C PRO A 66 -0.08 -6.36 -11.19
N SER A 67 -0.78 -6.76 -12.25
CA SER A 67 -2.12 -7.38 -12.15
C SER A 67 -2.09 -8.90 -12.11
N ASP A 68 -0.90 -9.47 -12.26
CA ASP A 68 -0.59 -10.90 -12.42
C ASP A 68 0.29 -11.43 -11.28
N ALA A 69 0.71 -10.56 -10.36
CA ALA A 69 1.61 -10.91 -9.27
C ALA A 69 1.23 -10.25 -7.95
N VAL A 70 1.42 -11.00 -6.87
CA VAL A 70 1.35 -10.48 -5.51
C VAL A 70 2.51 -9.49 -5.29
N THR A 71 2.23 -8.36 -4.67
CA THR A 71 3.20 -7.29 -4.42
C THR A 71 3.17 -6.84 -2.98
N ARG A 72 4.29 -6.93 -2.26
CA ARG A 72 4.44 -6.27 -0.96
C ARG A 72 4.65 -4.78 -1.15
N VAL A 73 3.88 -4.02 -0.38
CA VAL A 73 3.99 -2.57 -0.30
C VAL A 73 4.36 -2.17 1.11
N HIS A 74 5.16 -1.12 1.25
CA HIS A 74 5.61 -0.62 2.54
C HIS A 74 5.16 0.82 2.71
N LEU A 75 4.70 1.16 3.89
CA LEU A 75 4.65 2.53 4.36
C LEU A 75 5.99 2.87 5.00
N LYS A 76 6.53 4.00 4.59
CA LYS A 76 7.75 4.57 5.15
C LYS A 76 7.51 6.04 5.46
N HIS A 77 8.30 6.55 6.37
CA HIS A 77 8.28 7.96 6.74
C HIS A 77 9.70 8.49 6.85
N THR A 78 9.87 9.80 6.75
CA THR A 78 11.13 10.46 7.11
C THR A 78 11.41 10.29 8.61
N LEU A 79 12.63 10.58 9.03
CA LEU A 79 13.03 10.55 10.44
C LEU A 79 13.54 11.93 10.90
N ASN A 80 12.91 12.99 10.42
CA ASN A 80 13.31 14.38 10.63
C ASN A 80 13.23 14.81 12.10
N THR A 81 12.31 14.21 12.85
CA THR A 81 12.06 14.46 14.28
C THR A 81 12.74 13.46 15.21
N PHE A 82 13.57 12.56 14.66
CA PHE A 82 14.29 11.52 15.38
C PHE A 82 15.80 11.83 15.40
N PRO A 83 16.31 12.60 16.39
CA PRO A 83 17.67 13.14 16.36
C PRO A 83 18.77 12.07 16.38
N ASP A 84 18.47 10.89 16.94
CA ASP A 84 19.43 9.78 17.06
C ASP A 84 19.28 8.73 15.94
N ALA A 85 18.41 8.98 14.95
CA ALA A 85 18.21 8.05 13.84
C ALA A 85 19.41 8.07 12.88
N SER A 86 20.09 6.93 12.75
CA SER A 86 21.10 6.72 11.72
C SER A 86 20.53 6.67 10.28
N PRO A 87 19.38 6.01 9.99
CA PRO A 87 18.79 6.03 8.66
C PRO A 87 17.94 7.30 8.42
N GLN A 88 17.78 7.68 7.15
CA GLN A 88 16.92 8.82 6.76
C GLN A 88 15.42 8.50 6.76
N HIS A 89 15.04 7.20 6.77
CA HIS A 89 13.64 6.78 6.66
C HIS A 89 13.34 5.60 7.59
N GLY A 90 12.21 5.69 8.28
CA GLY A 90 11.64 4.65 9.12
C GLY A 90 10.69 3.73 8.34
N VAL A 91 10.31 2.62 8.97
CA VAL A 91 9.29 1.70 8.46
C VAL A 91 8.04 1.85 9.32
N GLY A 92 6.90 2.12 8.68
CA GLY A 92 5.58 2.08 9.30
C GLY A 92 4.87 0.77 8.96
N HIS A 93 3.72 0.87 8.28
CA HIS A 93 2.94 -0.29 7.87
C HIS A 93 3.56 -1.10 6.72
N VAL A 94 3.06 -2.31 6.54
CA VAL A 94 3.34 -3.15 5.40
C VAL A 94 2.06 -3.86 4.98
N ALA A 95 1.86 -4.09 3.68
CA ALA A 95 0.74 -4.89 3.21
C ALA A 95 1.16 -5.78 2.05
N ILE A 96 0.45 -6.90 1.89
CA ILE A 96 0.53 -7.75 0.71
C ILE A 96 -0.64 -7.36 -0.20
N HIS A 97 -0.33 -6.72 -1.33
CA HIS A 97 -1.30 -6.49 -2.39
C HIS A 97 -1.46 -7.76 -3.22
N VAL A 98 -2.62 -8.38 -3.11
CA VAL A 98 -3.03 -9.48 -4.00
C VAL A 98 -3.88 -8.88 -5.11
N PRO A 99 -3.57 -9.13 -6.39
CA PRO A 99 -4.42 -8.70 -7.49
C PRO A 99 -5.85 -9.19 -7.31
N PRO A 100 -6.86 -8.39 -7.70
CA PRO A 100 -8.24 -8.83 -7.66
C PRO A 100 -8.49 -10.06 -8.53
N HIS A 101 -9.58 -10.77 -8.24
CA HIS A 101 -10.03 -11.86 -9.11
C HIS A 101 -10.14 -11.38 -10.58
N PRO A 102 -9.75 -12.20 -11.59
CA PRO A 102 -9.68 -11.76 -12.99
C PRO A 102 -10.95 -11.08 -13.51
N GLU A 103 -12.14 -11.55 -13.12
CA GLU A 103 -13.41 -10.92 -13.49
C GLU A 103 -13.58 -9.50 -12.91
N HIS A 104 -13.13 -9.28 -11.67
CA HIS A 104 -13.17 -7.95 -11.07
C HIS A 104 -12.14 -7.03 -11.74
N LEU A 105 -10.93 -7.54 -12.00
CA LEU A 105 -9.91 -6.82 -12.75
C LEU A 105 -10.41 -6.42 -14.15
N ALA A 106 -11.06 -7.33 -14.89
CA ALA A 106 -11.61 -7.04 -16.20
C ALA A 106 -12.67 -5.94 -16.16
N ARG A 107 -13.54 -5.93 -15.13
CA ARG A 107 -14.53 -4.85 -14.93
C ARG A 107 -13.87 -3.50 -14.65
N LEU A 108 -12.87 -3.46 -13.78
CA LEU A 108 -12.13 -2.23 -13.49
C LEU A 108 -11.48 -1.66 -14.75
N VAL A 109 -10.82 -2.52 -15.55
CA VAL A 109 -10.18 -2.12 -16.81
C VAL A 109 -11.22 -1.60 -17.81
N ALA A 110 -12.35 -2.29 -17.97
CA ALA A 110 -13.40 -1.87 -18.90
C ALA A 110 -14.07 -0.54 -18.51
N ALA A 111 -14.23 -0.29 -17.21
CA ALA A 111 -14.79 0.96 -16.70
C ALA A 111 -13.79 2.12 -16.64
N GLY A 112 -12.49 1.83 -16.77
CA GLY A 112 -11.43 2.82 -16.51
C GLY A 112 -11.31 3.18 -15.02
N ASP A 113 -11.76 2.29 -14.15
CA ASP A 113 -11.80 2.49 -12.70
C ASP A 113 -10.48 2.10 -12.02
N VAL A 114 -10.32 2.61 -10.81
CA VAL A 114 -9.15 2.36 -9.96
C VAL A 114 -9.51 1.33 -8.90
N HIS A 115 -8.59 0.40 -8.63
CA HIS A 115 -8.75 -0.51 -7.50
C HIS A 115 -8.43 0.22 -6.19
N HIS A 116 -9.25 0.04 -5.15
CA HIS A 116 -9.04 0.70 -3.85
C HIS A 116 -8.59 -0.31 -2.78
N HIS A 117 -7.37 -0.15 -2.26
CA HIS A 117 -6.77 -1.04 -1.26
C HIS A 117 -6.54 -0.30 0.06
N HIS A 118 -7.06 -0.82 1.17
CA HIS A 118 -6.83 -0.24 2.51
C HIS A 118 -5.71 -0.98 3.26
N VAL A 119 -4.76 -0.22 3.81
CA VAL A 119 -3.63 -0.71 4.60
C VAL A 119 -3.82 -0.27 6.04
N ASP A 120 -3.81 -1.21 6.97
CA ASP A 120 -4.00 -0.96 8.39
C ASP A 120 -3.11 -1.91 9.23
N TYR A 121 -3.30 -1.85 10.53
CA TYR A 121 -2.63 -2.74 11.47
C TYR A 121 -2.93 -4.23 11.24
N VAL A 122 -4.14 -4.59 10.78
CA VAL A 122 -4.51 -5.98 10.55
C VAL A 122 -3.83 -6.51 9.30
N SER A 123 -3.80 -5.73 8.21
CA SER A 123 -3.07 -6.11 7.00
C SER A 123 -1.55 -6.14 7.25
N THR A 124 -1.04 -5.26 8.11
CA THR A 124 0.35 -5.28 8.60
C THR A 124 0.66 -6.56 9.36
N ALA A 125 -0.14 -6.93 10.34
CA ALA A 125 0.04 -8.18 11.08
C ALA A 125 0.00 -9.40 10.15
N LYS A 126 -0.95 -9.45 9.21
CA LYS A 126 -1.01 -10.49 8.18
C LYS A 126 0.27 -10.52 7.34
N ALA A 127 0.76 -9.38 6.86
CA ALA A 127 1.97 -9.31 6.06
C ALA A 127 3.25 -9.72 6.82
N LEU A 128 3.29 -9.56 8.15
CA LEU A 128 4.39 -10.03 8.99
C LEU A 128 4.32 -11.54 9.27
N ILE A 129 3.10 -12.07 9.48
CA ILE A 129 2.88 -13.50 9.74
C ILE A 129 3.10 -14.32 8.47
N PHE A 130 2.64 -13.82 7.32
CA PHE A 130 2.83 -14.45 6.03
C PHE A 130 4.14 -13.95 5.41
N HIS A 131 5.25 -14.63 5.72
CA HIS A 131 6.47 -14.59 4.92
C HIS A 131 6.19 -15.21 3.54
N HIS A 132 5.39 -14.54 2.71
CA HIS A 132 5.31 -14.91 1.32
C HIS A 132 6.70 -14.74 0.69
N PRO A 133 7.09 -15.66 -0.18
CA PRO A 133 8.19 -15.44 -1.10
C PRO A 133 7.83 -14.21 -1.99
N ASP A 134 8.35 -13.03 -1.67
CA ASP A 134 8.12 -11.76 -2.39
C ASP A 134 9.38 -11.31 -3.16
N ARG A 135 9.24 -10.45 -4.17
CA ARG A 135 10.35 -9.82 -4.92
C ARG A 135 11.25 -8.91 -4.08
N ILE A 136 10.87 -8.60 -2.84
CA ILE A 136 11.73 -7.89 -1.86
C ILE A 136 12.58 -8.87 -1.03
N ASN A 137 12.69 -10.15 -1.42
CA ASN A 137 13.53 -11.10 -0.71
C ASN A 137 15.03 -10.71 -0.82
N ASN A 138 15.73 -10.67 0.32
CA ASN A 138 17.17 -10.42 0.38
C ASN A 138 18.00 -11.70 0.20
N ASP A 139 17.36 -12.86 0.20
CA ASP A 139 18.00 -14.14 -0.10
C ASP A 139 18.16 -14.28 -1.63
N PRO A 140 19.39 -14.29 -2.17
CA PRO A 140 19.64 -14.35 -3.61
C PRO A 140 19.22 -15.69 -4.23
N ASP A 141 19.22 -16.79 -3.48
CA ASP A 141 18.85 -18.11 -3.99
C ASP A 141 17.33 -18.25 -4.14
N VAL A 142 16.58 -17.78 -3.15
CA VAL A 142 15.13 -17.71 -3.26
C VAL A 142 14.71 -16.66 -4.30
N THR A 143 15.47 -15.56 -4.41
CA THR A 143 15.26 -14.55 -5.45
C THR A 143 15.40 -15.14 -6.85
N ARG A 144 16.44 -15.95 -7.08
CA ARG A 144 16.70 -16.65 -8.34
C ARG A 144 15.55 -17.58 -8.73
N ILE A 145 15.02 -18.35 -7.77
CA ILE A 145 13.88 -19.25 -7.99
C ILE A 145 12.67 -18.46 -8.54
N PHE A 146 12.40 -17.23 -8.09
CA PHE A 146 11.29 -16.44 -8.67
C PHE A 146 11.51 -16.07 -10.13
N TYR A 147 12.73 -15.69 -10.49
CA TYR A 147 13.04 -15.29 -11.85
C TYR A 147 12.96 -16.49 -12.79
N ASP A 148 13.32 -17.67 -12.31
CA ASP A 148 13.26 -18.93 -13.07
C ASP A 148 11.82 -19.41 -13.35
N TYR A 149 10.83 -19.00 -12.54
CA TYR A 149 9.41 -19.38 -12.66
C TYR A 149 8.46 -18.21 -12.97
N ARG A 150 9.00 -17.09 -13.45
CA ARG A 150 8.19 -16.01 -14.06
C ARG A 150 7.93 -16.36 -15.52
N ASP A 151 6.70 -16.78 -15.82
CA ASP A 151 6.14 -16.65 -17.17
C ASP A 151 6.01 -15.17 -17.57
#